data_AF-A0A437PWU0-F1
#
_entry.id   AF-A0A437PWU0-F1
#
_cell.length_a   1.000
_cell.length_b   1.000
_cell.length_c   1.000
_cell.angle_alpha   90.00
_cell.angle_beta   90.00
_cell.angle_gamma   90.00
#
_symmetry.space_group_name_H-M   'P 1'
#
loop_
_entity.id
_entity.type
_entity.pdbx_description
1 polymer ?
#
loop_
_entity_poly.entity_id
_entity_poly.type
_entity_poly.pdbx_seq_one_letter_code
_entity_poly.pdbx_strand_id
1 'polypeptide(L)'
;MTRIAIDMDDVMADTSLKIVQELNKKLNTNYQIPDLLNDIKLREEFYANYSQNNSFLWEKGFFEDIEVKPNAVEVIRQLQNHYEIFIVSAATEFPESMKEKLNWLEKHFPFIGWTHTVFCGHKYLIQADFLIDDHEKNLKTFSGTPILFSAPHNLHLTGYERVNTWDDVAAKFL
;
A
#
# COMPACT_ATOMS: atom_id res chain seq x y z
N MET A 1 3.40 11.53 -21.97
CA MET A 1 4.14 11.71 -20.71
C MET A 1 4.31 10.33 -20.10
N THR A 2 5.42 10.06 -19.41
CA THR A 2 5.62 8.75 -18.75
C THR A 2 4.65 8.63 -17.57
N ARG A 3 4.00 7.48 -17.44
CA ARG A 3 2.95 7.20 -16.44
C ARG A 3 3.46 6.33 -15.31
N ILE A 4 3.21 6.73 -14.07
CA ILE A 4 3.50 5.93 -12.88
C ILE A 4 2.16 5.59 -12.20
N ALA A 5 1.86 4.30 -12.09
CA ALA A 5 0.80 3.79 -11.24
C ALA A 5 1.35 3.51 -9.84
N ILE A 6 0.64 3.93 -8.80
CA ILE A 6 1.07 3.84 -7.41
C ILE A 6 -0.04 3.15 -6.59
N ASP A 7 0.29 2.09 -5.86
CA ASP A 7 -0.64 1.45 -4.93
C ASP A 7 -0.95 2.33 -3.71
N MET A 8 -2.05 2.02 -3.02
CA MET A 8 -2.41 2.64 -1.76
C MET A 8 -1.83 1.90 -0.55
N ASP A 9 -2.31 0.69 -0.30
CA ASP A 9 -2.02 -0.06 0.93
C ASP A 9 -0.56 -0.50 0.94
N ASP A 10 0.11 -0.30 2.08
CA ASP A 10 1.54 -0.57 2.27
C ASP A 10 2.51 0.12 1.29
N VAL A 11 2.02 1.12 0.53
CA VAL A 11 2.84 1.98 -0.35
C VAL A 11 2.72 3.46 0.03
N MET A 12 1.51 4.02 0.06
CA MET A 12 1.28 5.38 0.59
C MET A 12 0.59 5.37 1.96
N ALA A 13 -0.21 4.35 2.24
CA ALA A 13 -0.90 4.13 3.50
C ALA A 13 -0.17 3.03 4.29
N ASP A 14 0.04 3.20 5.59
CA ASP A 14 0.73 2.22 6.44
C ASP A 14 -0.24 1.13 6.95
N THR A 15 -0.80 0.38 6.00
CA THR A 15 -1.88 -0.58 6.25
C THR A 15 -1.43 -1.74 7.14
N SER A 16 -0.19 -2.24 6.97
CA SER A 16 0.39 -3.25 7.87
C SER A 16 0.43 -2.76 9.33
N LEU A 17 0.80 -1.49 9.56
CA LEU A 17 0.80 -0.91 10.90
C LEU A 17 -0.61 -0.87 11.49
N LYS A 18 -1.60 -0.41 10.71
CA LYS A 18 -3.01 -0.38 11.13
C LYS A 18 -3.52 -1.78 11.50
N ILE A 19 -3.22 -2.79 10.69
CA ILE A 19 -3.62 -4.19 10.95
C ILE A 19 -3.03 -4.68 12.28
N VAL A 20 -1.74 -4.42 12.52
CA VAL A 20 -1.07 -4.81 13.78
C VAL A 20 -1.73 -4.12 14.97
N GLN A 21 -2.05 -2.83 14.87
CA GLN A 21 -2.70 -2.06 15.93
C GLN A 21 -4.12 -2.58 16.24
N GLU A 22 -4.95 -2.82 15.22
CA GLU A 22 -6.30 -3.34 15.41
C GLU A 22 -6.29 -4.76 16.01
N LEU A 23 -5.37 -5.61 15.57
CA LEU A 23 -5.23 -6.95 16.12
C LEU A 23 -4.76 -6.91 17.58
N ASN A 24 -3.78 -6.06 17.91
CA ASN A 24 -3.33 -5.83 19.28
C ASN A 24 -4.44 -5.38 20.21
N LYS A 25 -5.25 -4.41 19.77
CA LYS A 25 -6.42 -3.94 20.51
C LYS A 25 -7.45 -5.05 20.72
N LYS A 26 -7.74 -5.84 19.68
CA LYS A 26 -8.77 -6.88 19.72
C LYS A 26 -8.38 -8.07 20.59
N LEU A 27 -7.11 -8.45 20.59
CA LEU A 27 -6.61 -9.64 21.30
C LEU A 27 -5.87 -9.30 22.61
N ASN A 28 -5.75 -8.01 22.94
CA ASN A 28 -4.93 -7.54 24.06
C ASN A 28 -3.48 -8.06 23.97
N THR A 29 -2.90 -8.01 22.77
CA THR A 29 -1.52 -8.41 22.46
C THR A 29 -0.63 -7.18 22.25
N ASN A 30 0.67 -7.40 22.01
CA ASN A 30 1.65 -6.33 21.76
C ASN A 30 2.62 -6.69 20.62
N TYR A 31 2.11 -7.16 19.48
CA TYR A 31 2.90 -7.37 18.28
C TYR A 31 3.51 -6.05 17.81
N GLN A 32 4.77 -6.08 17.42
CA GLN A 32 5.48 -4.94 16.82
C GLN A 32 6.07 -5.39 15.48
N ILE A 33 5.97 -4.56 14.44
CA ILE A 33 6.49 -4.90 13.11
C ILE A 33 7.95 -5.38 13.17
N PRO A 34 8.90 -4.70 13.86
CA PRO A 34 10.27 -5.17 13.95
C PRO A 34 10.40 -6.60 14.52
N ASP A 35 9.57 -6.98 15.48
CA ASP A 35 9.60 -8.32 16.07
C ASP A 35 9.05 -9.35 15.08
N LEU A 36 7.95 -9.02 14.38
CA LEU A 36 7.37 -9.87 13.33
C LEU A 36 8.34 -10.10 12.17
N LEU A 37 9.25 -9.16 11.89
CA LEU A 37 10.26 -9.30 10.85
C LEU A 37 11.41 -10.23 11.27
N ASN A 38 11.76 -10.25 12.56
CA ASN A 38 12.93 -10.95 13.08
C ASN A 38 12.61 -12.33 13.68
N ASP A 39 11.38 -12.57 14.13
CA ASP A 39 10.94 -13.83 14.75
C ASP A 39 9.88 -14.54 13.89
N ILE A 40 10.29 -15.65 13.26
CA ILE A 40 9.43 -16.47 12.40
C ILE A 40 8.24 -17.04 13.18
N LYS A 41 8.44 -17.50 14.42
CA LYS A 41 7.36 -18.11 15.21
C LYS A 41 6.33 -17.07 15.62
N LEU A 42 6.80 -15.89 16.04
CA LEU A 42 5.91 -14.78 16.38
C LEU A 42 5.11 -14.33 15.15
N ARG A 43 5.73 -14.31 13.97
CA ARG A 43 5.06 -14.00 12.70
C ARG A 43 4.00 -15.03 12.32
N GLU A 44 4.29 -16.32 12.47
CA GLU A 44 3.32 -17.41 12.25
C GLU A 44 2.12 -17.28 13.19
N GLU A 45 2.38 -17.00 14.47
CA GLU A 45 1.34 -16.74 15.47
C GLU A 45 0.49 -15.52 15.09
N PHE A 46 1.13 -14.41 14.72
CA PHE A 46 0.44 -13.21 14.25
C PHE A 46 -0.48 -13.51 13.07
N TYR A 47 -0.01 -14.22 12.04
CA TYR A 47 -0.84 -14.53 10.88
C TYR A 47 -1.98 -15.50 11.21
N ALA A 48 -1.75 -16.48 12.11
CA ALA A 48 -2.82 -17.34 12.60
C ALA A 48 -3.91 -16.51 13.29
N ASN A 49 -3.51 -15.61 14.19
CA ASN A 49 -4.42 -14.71 14.89
C ASN A 49 -5.14 -13.76 13.94
N TYR A 50 -4.42 -13.14 12.99
CA TYR A 50 -4.98 -12.29 11.96
C TYR A 50 -6.05 -13.01 11.15
N SER A 51 -5.76 -14.22 10.65
CA SER A 51 -6.72 -14.97 9.81
C SER A 51 -8.05 -15.26 10.51
N GLN A 52 -8.05 -15.37 11.84
CA GLN A 52 -9.24 -15.63 12.64
C GLN A 52 -9.95 -14.35 13.12
N ASN A 53 -9.31 -13.19 12.98
CA ASN A 53 -9.73 -11.95 13.64
C ASN A 53 -9.71 -10.71 12.74
N ASN A 54 -9.58 -10.88 11.43
CA ASN A 54 -9.51 -9.79 10.44
C ASN A 54 -10.88 -9.17 10.07
N SER A 55 -11.95 -9.43 10.84
CA SER A 55 -13.29 -8.90 10.57
C SER A 55 -13.33 -7.37 10.52
N PHE A 56 -12.38 -6.70 11.19
CA PHE A 56 -12.25 -5.25 11.20
C PHE A 56 -12.00 -4.65 9.81
N LEU A 57 -11.52 -5.42 8.83
CA LEU A 57 -11.39 -4.95 7.43
C LEU A 57 -12.74 -4.62 6.77
N TRP A 58 -13.83 -5.18 7.29
CA TRP A 58 -15.21 -4.90 6.86
C TRP A 58 -15.89 -3.84 7.73
N GLU A 59 -15.26 -3.39 8.80
CA GLU A 59 -15.83 -2.40 9.70
C GLU A 59 -15.65 -1.00 9.12
N LYS A 60 -16.68 -0.17 9.28
CA LYS A 60 -16.63 1.23 8.89
C LYS A 60 -15.52 1.96 9.67
N GLY A 61 -14.69 2.69 8.94
CA GLY A 61 -13.62 3.53 9.43
C GLY A 61 -12.24 2.89 9.33
N PHE A 62 -12.13 1.61 8.95
CA PHE A 62 -10.83 0.93 8.88
C PHE A 62 -9.85 1.64 7.93
N PHE A 63 -10.33 2.15 6.79
CA PHE A 63 -9.46 2.80 5.80
C PHE A 63 -9.32 4.31 6.01
N GLU A 64 -10.21 4.95 6.77
CA GLU A 64 -10.27 6.42 6.94
C GLU A 64 -9.11 7.01 7.76
N ASP A 65 -8.55 6.23 8.68
CA ASP A 65 -7.56 6.68 9.67
C ASP A 65 -6.19 5.99 9.55
N ILE A 66 -5.93 5.29 8.43
CA ILE A 66 -4.62 4.70 8.17
C ILE A 66 -3.57 5.82 8.10
N GLU A 67 -2.43 5.64 8.77
CA GLU A 67 -1.35 6.61 8.75
C GLU A 67 -0.72 6.70 7.36
N VAL A 68 -0.30 7.90 6.95
CA VAL A 68 0.42 8.09 5.68
C VAL A 68 1.88 7.68 5.89
N LYS A 69 2.45 6.91 4.97
CA LYS A 69 3.88 6.57 5.03
C LYS A 69 4.77 7.82 4.94
N PRO A 70 5.90 7.86 5.65
CA PRO A 70 6.80 9.00 5.65
C PRO A 70 7.17 9.47 4.23
N ASN A 71 7.19 10.78 4.03
CA ASN A 71 7.54 11.47 2.78
C ASN A 71 6.66 11.17 1.55
N ALA A 72 5.65 10.30 1.64
CA ALA A 72 4.78 9.94 0.52
C ALA A 72 4.12 11.15 -0.15
N VAL A 73 3.53 12.04 0.66
CA VAL A 73 2.81 13.24 0.17
C VAL A 73 3.74 14.15 -0.62
N GLU A 74 4.92 14.44 -0.08
CA GLU A 74 5.87 15.36 -0.69
C GLU A 74 6.43 14.79 -1.99
N VAL A 75 6.86 13.53 -1.97
CA VAL A 75 7.50 12.89 -3.12
C VAL A 75 6.50 12.70 -4.27
N ILE A 76 5.28 12.22 -3.99
CA ILE A 76 4.25 12.06 -5.04
C ILE A 76 3.92 13.41 -5.68
N ARG A 77 3.82 14.48 -4.88
CA ARG A 77 3.58 15.83 -5.41
C ARG A 77 4.72 16.30 -6.33
N GLN A 78 5.97 16.02 -5.97
CA GLN A 78 7.12 16.37 -6.82
C GLN A 78 7.14 15.55 -8.12
N LEU A 79 6.78 14.26 -8.05
CA LEU A 79 6.71 13.39 -9.23
C LEU A 79 5.71 13.89 -10.28
N GLN A 80 4.61 14.57 -9.88
CA GLN A 80 3.65 15.15 -10.83
C GLN A 80 4.25 16.22 -11.76
N ASN A 81 5.42 16.79 -11.43
CA ASN A 81 6.11 17.73 -12.32
C ASN A 81 6.80 17.03 -13.51
N HIS A 82 7.03 15.72 -13.43
CA HIS A 82 7.82 14.93 -14.38
C HIS A 82 7.02 13.78 -15.00
N TYR A 83 6.04 13.25 -14.27
CA TYR A 83 5.26 12.06 -14.63
C TYR A 83 3.76 12.31 -14.51
N GLU A 84 2.99 11.56 -15.29
CA GLU A 84 1.55 11.47 -15.11
C GLU A 84 1.26 10.39 -14.06
N ILE A 85 0.79 10.81 -12.89
CA ILE A 85 0.58 9.92 -11.74
C ILE A 85 -0.84 9.40 -11.71
N PHE A 86 -0.99 8.09 -11.46
CA PHE A 86 -2.27 7.45 -11.18
C PHE A 86 -2.18 6.67 -9.88
N ILE A 87 -3.18 6.82 -9.02
CA ILE A 87 -3.35 5.99 -7.83
C ILE A 87 -4.22 4.81 -8.20
N VAL A 88 -3.73 3.60 -7.97
CA VAL A 88 -4.39 2.37 -8.39
C VAL A 88 -4.46 1.41 -7.22
N SER A 89 -5.66 1.23 -6.64
CA SER A 89 -5.87 0.39 -5.46
C SER A 89 -6.93 -0.67 -5.73
N ALA A 90 -6.76 -1.83 -5.09
CA ALA A 90 -7.88 -2.72 -4.88
C ALA A 90 -8.90 -2.03 -3.94
N ALA A 91 -10.18 -2.07 -4.27
CA ALA A 91 -11.23 -1.48 -3.40
C ALA A 91 -12.59 -2.18 -3.48
N THR A 92 -12.71 -3.26 -4.26
CA THR A 92 -13.97 -4.00 -4.42
C THR A 92 -14.09 -5.20 -3.47
N GLU A 93 -13.04 -5.47 -2.69
CA GLU A 93 -12.99 -6.60 -1.76
C GLU A 93 -13.79 -6.34 -0.47
N PHE A 94 -13.76 -5.11 0.05
CA PHE A 94 -14.48 -4.71 1.26
C PHE A 94 -15.52 -3.62 0.94
N PRO A 95 -16.77 -3.72 1.45
CA PRO A 95 -17.86 -2.81 1.08
C PRO A 95 -17.57 -1.32 1.32
N GLU A 96 -16.91 -0.99 2.43
CA GLU A 96 -16.61 0.40 2.79
C GLU A 96 -15.34 0.93 2.09
N SER A 97 -14.50 0.03 1.55
CA SER A 97 -13.15 0.37 1.07
C SER A 97 -13.13 1.46 0.01
N MET A 98 -14.00 1.37 -1.01
CA MET A 98 -14.00 2.34 -2.10
C MET A 98 -14.27 3.76 -1.64
N LYS A 99 -15.28 3.96 -0.78
CA LYS A 99 -15.64 5.28 -0.27
C LYS A 99 -14.57 5.81 0.67
N GLU A 100 -14.12 4.98 1.60
CA GLU A 100 -13.15 5.40 2.62
C GLU A 100 -11.78 5.69 2.02
N LYS A 101 -11.34 4.92 1.01
CA LYS A 101 -10.10 5.22 0.26
C LYS A 101 -10.19 6.54 -0.52
N LEU A 102 -11.37 6.92 -1.04
CA LEU A 102 -11.55 8.24 -1.66
C LEU A 102 -11.40 9.36 -0.63
N ASN A 103 -12.09 9.25 0.51
CA ASN A 103 -12.03 10.25 1.57
C ASN A 103 -10.61 10.39 2.12
N TRP A 104 -9.92 9.26 2.33
CA TRP A 104 -8.53 9.23 2.75
C TRP A 104 -7.61 9.93 1.75
N LEU A 105 -7.79 9.65 0.45
CA LEU A 105 -7.01 10.28 -0.61
C LEU A 105 -7.27 11.80 -0.69
N GLU A 106 -8.53 12.23 -0.59
CA GLU A 106 -8.89 13.67 -0.58
C GLU A 106 -8.25 14.39 0.62
N LYS A 107 -8.26 13.76 1.80
CA LYS A 107 -7.70 14.31 3.03
C LYS A 107 -6.18 14.44 2.98
N HIS A 108 -5.47 13.42 2.46
CA HIS A 108 -4.02 13.32 2.56
C HIS A 108 -3.28 13.73 1.28
N PHE A 109 -3.92 13.58 0.12
CA PHE A 109 -3.38 13.87 -1.21
C PHE A 109 -4.37 14.72 -2.03
N PRO A 110 -4.77 15.93 -1.56
CA PRO A 110 -5.81 16.75 -2.21
C PRO A 110 -5.46 17.21 -3.63
N PHE A 111 -4.21 17.03 -4.06
CA PHE A 111 -3.73 17.31 -5.42
C PHE A 111 -3.91 16.14 -6.40
N ILE A 112 -4.37 14.98 -5.93
CA ILE A 112 -4.75 13.85 -6.79
C ILE A 112 -6.26 13.92 -7.03
N GLY A 113 -6.64 14.29 -8.25
CA GLY A 113 -8.04 14.36 -8.66
C GLY A 113 -8.65 12.99 -9.01
N TRP A 114 -9.98 12.92 -9.06
CA TRP A 114 -10.72 11.68 -9.38
C TRP A 114 -10.36 11.06 -10.74
N THR A 115 -9.92 11.86 -11.71
CA THR A 115 -9.45 11.37 -13.03
C THR A 115 -8.12 10.62 -12.96
N HIS A 116 -7.38 10.77 -11.85
CA HIS A 116 -6.10 10.12 -11.57
C HIS A 116 -6.22 8.99 -10.54
N THR A 117 -7.45 8.56 -10.22
CA THR A 117 -7.72 7.50 -9.25
C THR A 117 -8.45 6.34 -9.93
N VAL A 118 -7.92 5.13 -9.76
CA VAL A 118 -8.46 3.90 -10.33
C VAL A 118 -8.68 2.89 -9.21
N PHE A 119 -9.93 2.49 -9.01
CA PHE A 119 -10.26 1.35 -8.17
C PHE A 119 -10.65 0.15 -9.01
N CYS A 120 -10.06 -0.98 -8.70
CA CYS A 120 -10.31 -2.23 -9.39
C CYS A 120 -10.29 -3.41 -8.41
N GLY A 121 -10.55 -4.62 -8.91
CA GLY A 121 -10.31 -5.85 -8.14
C GLY A 121 -8.90 -6.41 -8.34
N HIS A 122 -8.32 -6.20 -9.52
CA HIS A 122 -6.98 -6.69 -9.87
C HIS A 122 -6.31 -5.75 -10.88
N LYS A 123 -4.99 -5.58 -10.77
CA LYS A 123 -4.22 -4.62 -11.57
C LYS A 123 -3.73 -5.15 -12.93
N TYR A 124 -4.21 -6.30 -13.41
CA TYR A 124 -3.69 -6.92 -14.64
C TYR A 124 -4.07 -6.14 -15.91
N LEU A 125 -5.10 -5.29 -15.84
CA LEU A 125 -5.54 -4.42 -16.94
C LEU A 125 -4.86 -3.05 -16.93
N ILE A 126 -4.04 -2.75 -15.93
CA ILE A 126 -3.46 -1.43 -15.75
C ILE A 126 -2.34 -1.23 -16.75
N GLN A 127 -2.42 -0.14 -17.50
CA GLN A 127 -1.43 0.24 -18.50
C GLN A 127 -0.72 1.53 -18.06
N ALA A 128 0.51 1.36 -17.57
CA ALA A 128 1.41 2.45 -17.20
C ALA A 128 2.86 2.03 -17.52
N ASP A 129 3.79 2.98 -17.47
CA ASP A 129 5.20 2.69 -17.73
C ASP A 129 5.89 2.09 -16.48
N PHE A 130 5.46 2.53 -15.29
CA PHE A 130 5.90 2.01 -14.00
C PHE A 130 4.72 1.66 -13.10
N LEU A 131 4.90 0.65 -12.25
CA LEU A 131 3.98 0.30 -11.16
C LEU A 131 4.78 0.21 -9.85
N ILE A 132 4.47 1.08 -8.88
CA ILE A 132 5.00 1.01 -7.51
C ILE A 132 3.95 0.30 -6.66
N ASP A 133 4.26 -0.91 -6.21
CA ASP A 133 3.31 -1.82 -5.53
C ASP A 133 4.09 -2.75 -4.59
N ASP A 134 3.49 -3.15 -3.49
CA ASP A 134 4.09 -4.04 -2.49
C ASP A 134 3.77 -5.52 -2.75
N HIS A 135 2.78 -5.81 -3.61
CA HIS A 135 2.25 -7.14 -3.83
C HIS A 135 2.74 -7.77 -5.14
N GLU A 136 3.48 -8.87 -5.00
CA GLU A 136 4.02 -9.63 -6.15
C GLU A 136 2.96 -10.03 -7.18
N LYS A 137 1.75 -10.36 -6.73
CA LYS A 137 0.64 -10.75 -7.61
C LYS A 137 0.30 -9.67 -8.65
N ASN A 138 0.50 -8.40 -8.30
CA ASN A 138 0.30 -7.26 -9.21
C ASN A 138 1.52 -7.07 -10.10
N LEU A 139 2.72 -7.11 -9.50
CA LEU A 139 3.99 -6.85 -10.18
C LEU A 139 4.32 -7.90 -11.26
N LYS A 140 4.13 -9.19 -10.96
CA LYS A 140 4.52 -10.30 -11.86
C LYS A 140 3.76 -10.31 -13.20
N THR A 141 2.55 -9.75 -13.21
CA THR A 141 1.69 -9.68 -14.40
C THR A 141 1.70 -8.32 -15.08
N PHE A 142 2.39 -7.33 -14.49
CA PHE A 142 2.46 -5.99 -15.01
C PHE A 142 3.33 -5.94 -16.26
N SER A 143 2.84 -5.28 -17.31
CA SER A 143 3.53 -5.21 -18.61
C SER A 143 4.56 -4.10 -18.70
N GLY A 144 4.48 -3.08 -17.84
CA GLY A 144 5.51 -2.04 -17.69
C GLY A 144 6.63 -2.49 -16.75
N THR A 145 7.34 -1.53 -16.17
CA THR A 145 8.42 -1.81 -15.21
C THR A 145 7.87 -1.91 -13.78
N PRO A 146 7.91 -3.10 -13.15
CA PRO A 146 7.48 -3.25 -11.76
C PRO A 146 8.54 -2.73 -10.79
N ILE A 147 8.12 -1.92 -9.82
CA ILE A 147 8.93 -1.44 -8.70
C ILE A 147 8.32 -1.98 -7.42
N LEU A 148 9.04 -2.88 -6.76
CA LEU A 148 8.61 -3.48 -5.50
C LEU A 148 8.84 -2.49 -4.35
N PHE A 149 7.76 -1.98 -3.77
CA PHE A 149 7.84 -1.20 -2.55
C PHE A 149 7.93 -2.15 -1.34
N SER A 150 8.88 -1.92 -0.45
CA SER A 150 9.12 -2.85 0.66
C SER A 150 8.03 -2.78 1.72
N ALA A 151 7.49 -3.95 2.05
CA ALA A 151 6.48 -4.14 3.08
C ALA A 151 6.77 -5.44 3.86
N PRO A 152 6.25 -5.61 5.09
CA PRO A 152 6.64 -6.73 5.95
C PRO A 152 6.47 -8.11 5.32
N HIS A 153 5.42 -8.32 4.53
CA HIS A 153 5.14 -9.61 3.87
C HIS A 153 6.02 -9.90 2.65
N ASN A 154 6.72 -8.92 2.08
CA ASN A 154 7.39 -9.06 0.79
C ASN A 154 8.93 -9.09 0.85
N LEU A 155 9.52 -9.06 2.05
CA LEU A 155 10.98 -9.01 2.22
C LEU A 155 11.72 -10.24 1.68
N HIS A 156 11.03 -11.38 1.58
CA HIS A 156 11.59 -12.61 1.02
C HIS A 156 11.63 -12.60 -0.52
N LEU A 157 10.96 -11.67 -1.18
CA LEU A 157 10.93 -11.58 -2.63
C LEU A 157 12.26 -11.02 -3.17
N THR A 158 12.78 -11.69 -4.19
CA THR A 158 14.01 -11.32 -4.89
C THR A 158 13.73 -11.18 -6.39
N GLY A 159 14.59 -10.46 -7.12
CA GLY A 159 14.48 -10.35 -8.59
C GLY A 159 13.63 -9.18 -9.08
N TYR A 160 13.14 -8.33 -8.18
CA TYR A 160 12.49 -7.06 -8.52
C TYR A 160 13.43 -5.89 -8.25
N GLU A 161 13.29 -4.83 -9.03
CA GLU A 161 13.79 -3.52 -8.60
C GLU A 161 13.01 -3.09 -7.36
N ARG A 162 13.71 -2.75 -6.27
CA ARG A 162 13.12 -2.55 -4.95
C ARG A 162 13.44 -1.16 -4.42
N VAL A 163 12.43 -0.52 -3.84
CA VAL A 163 12.53 0.69 -3.02
C VAL A 163 12.05 0.36 -1.60
N ASN A 164 12.67 0.92 -0.58
CA ASN A 164 12.31 0.67 0.82
C ASN A 164 11.52 1.81 1.44
N THR A 165 11.65 3.01 0.88
CA THR A 165 11.03 4.23 1.39
C THR A 165 10.66 5.16 0.24
N TRP A 166 9.89 6.21 0.53
CA TRP A 166 9.65 7.28 -0.44
C TRP A 166 10.92 8.09 -0.75
N ASP A 167 11.92 8.08 0.12
CA ASP A 167 13.22 8.71 -0.18
C ASP A 167 13.97 7.92 -1.28
N ASP A 168 13.88 6.59 -1.26
CA ASP A 168 14.42 5.75 -2.34
C ASP A 168 13.67 6.00 -3.67
N VAL A 169 12.35 6.21 -3.61
CA VAL A 169 11.55 6.59 -4.79
C VAL A 169 12.00 7.95 -5.33
N ALA A 170 12.17 8.94 -4.45
CA ALA A 170 12.66 10.26 -4.83
C ALA A 170 14.05 10.17 -5.49
N ALA A 171 15.01 9.47 -4.87
CA ALA A 171 16.36 9.31 -5.40
C ALA A 171 16.39 8.61 -6.77
N LYS A 172 15.38 7.80 -7.08
CA LYS A 172 15.27 7.07 -8.34
C LYS A 172 14.58 7.87 -9.45
N PHE A 173 13.58 8.67 -9.11
CA PHE A 173 12.65 9.25 -10.09
C PHE A 173 12.69 10.79 -10.17
N LEU A 174 13.30 11.50 -9.22
CA LEU A 174 13.45 12.96 -9.23
C LEU A 174 14.90 13.36 -9.54
#